data_AF-F9XNP7-F1
#
_entry.id   AF-F9XNP7-F1
#
_cell.length_a   1.000
_cell.length_b   1.000
_cell.length_c   1.000
_cell.angle_alpha   90.00
_cell.angle_beta   90.00
_cell.angle_gamma   90.00
#
_symmetry.space_group_name_H-M   'P 1'
#
loop_
_entity.id
_entity.type
_entity.pdbx_description
1 polymer ?
#
loop_
_entity_poly.entity_id
_entity_poly.type
_entity_poly.pdbx_seq_one_letter_code
_entity_poly.pdbx_strand_id
1 'polypeptide(L)'
;AAPAAEAVEYHVVDFGKYFLRRSEYMPKFGQLPTDDLDKRWEDLYDFGISSIPRWQADKLENKTEAIPGTEDYLIELDMFHQLHCLDMVRKALYPDRYEGWKRNPDGTVDIKDTNFHHWEHCIDGLRQAIQCTGDISPLRHRINGINGILAPDLAARHTCRNFTKIKEWAKERQ
;
A
#
# COMPACT_ATOMS: atom_id res chain seq x y z
N ALA A 1 -12.24 -0.25 18.84
CA ALA A 1 -10.80 -0.58 18.83
C ALA A 1 -10.53 -1.39 17.57
N ALA A 2 -9.38 -1.18 16.93
CA ALA A 2 -9.02 -1.91 15.71
C ALA A 2 -8.87 -3.42 16.01
N PRO A 3 -9.40 -4.34 15.18
CA PRO A 3 -9.33 -5.78 15.44
C PRO A 3 -7.92 -6.32 15.61
N ALA A 4 -6.93 -5.76 14.90
CA ALA A 4 -5.53 -6.18 14.97
C ALA A 4 -4.71 -5.46 16.06
N ALA A 5 -5.34 -4.74 17.00
CA ALA A 5 -4.62 -3.98 18.02
C ALA A 5 -3.74 -4.85 18.93
N GLU A 6 -4.14 -6.10 19.18
CA GLU A 6 -3.40 -7.07 19.99
C GLU A 6 -2.12 -7.59 19.31
N ALA A 7 -2.01 -7.44 17.98
CA ALA A 7 -0.85 -7.84 17.20
C ALA A 7 0.18 -6.71 17.02
N VAL A 8 -0.08 -5.51 17.55
CA VAL A 8 0.81 -4.36 17.39
C VAL A 8 2.01 -4.49 18.33
N GLU A 9 3.17 -4.72 17.73
CA GLU A 9 4.47 -4.67 18.40
C GLU A 9 5.39 -3.65 17.72
N TYR A 10 6.17 -2.94 18.52
CA TYR A 10 7.12 -1.96 18.02
C TYR A 10 8.52 -2.56 17.97
N HIS A 11 9.18 -2.45 16.82
CA HIS A 11 10.59 -2.78 16.66
C HIS A 11 11.30 -1.66 15.88
N VAL A 12 12.58 -1.46 16.19
CA VAL A 12 13.40 -0.47 15.49
C VAL A 12 13.93 -1.11 14.21
N VAL A 13 13.67 -0.47 13.08
CA VAL A 13 14.20 -0.88 11.78
C VAL A 13 15.03 0.27 11.22
N ASP A 14 16.30 -0.01 10.95
CA ASP A 14 17.13 0.91 10.19
C ASP A 14 16.80 0.75 8.71
N PHE A 15 16.27 1.80 8.09
CA PHE A 15 16.10 1.81 6.64
C PHE A 15 17.48 1.81 5.99
N GLY A 16 17.69 0.85 5.08
CA GLY A 16 18.91 0.78 4.30
C GLY A 16 19.12 2.07 3.51
N LYS A 17 20.37 2.29 3.06
CA LYS A 17 20.74 3.44 2.21
C LYS A 17 20.18 3.25 0.79
N TYR A 18 18.85 3.13 0.66
CA TYR A 18 18.21 2.60 -0.53
C TYR A 18 18.21 3.56 -1.73
N PHE A 19 18.60 4.82 -1.48
CA PHE A 19 18.92 5.78 -2.54
C PHE A 19 20.28 5.49 -3.20
N LEU A 20 21.25 4.95 -2.44
CA LEU A 20 22.58 4.56 -2.94
C LEU A 20 22.66 3.08 -3.32
N ARG A 21 21.79 2.25 -2.76
CA ARG A 21 21.71 0.79 -2.96
C ARG A 21 20.29 0.41 -3.30
N ARG A 22 20.03 -0.48 -4.23
CA ARG A 22 18.63 -0.86 -4.54
C ARG A 22 18.14 -1.91 -3.53
N SER A 23 16.88 -1.80 -3.10
CA SER A 23 16.25 -2.81 -2.25
C SER A 23 15.82 -4.01 -3.07
N GLU A 24 15.42 -5.10 -2.41
CA GLU A 24 14.85 -6.27 -3.08
C GLU A 24 13.47 -6.00 -3.73
N TYR A 25 12.85 -4.86 -3.41
CA TYR A 25 11.56 -4.40 -3.95
C TYR A 25 11.73 -3.41 -5.11
N MET A 26 12.94 -3.23 -5.61
CA MET A 26 13.25 -2.46 -6.81
C MET A 26 13.82 -3.36 -7.90
N PRO A 27 13.61 -3.07 -9.20
CA PRO A 27 14.26 -3.85 -10.26
C PRO A 27 15.76 -3.59 -10.24
N LYS A 28 16.56 -4.42 -10.92
CA LYS A 28 18.00 -4.16 -11.04
C LYS A 28 18.25 -2.88 -11.84
N PHE A 29 19.41 -2.25 -11.63
CA PHE A 29 19.73 -0.98 -12.28
C PHE A 29 19.67 -1.11 -13.81
N GLY A 30 18.87 -0.24 -14.44
CA GLY A 30 18.65 -0.23 -15.90
C GLY A 30 17.95 -1.47 -16.44
N GLN A 31 17.19 -2.19 -15.61
CA GLN A 31 16.40 -3.36 -15.99
C GLN A 31 14.92 -3.13 -15.69
N LEU A 32 14.06 -3.79 -16.47
CA LEU A 32 12.63 -3.83 -16.21
C LEU A 32 12.31 -4.70 -14.98
N PRO A 33 11.14 -4.50 -14.35
CA PRO A 33 10.60 -5.42 -13.35
C PRO A 33 10.48 -6.83 -13.91
N THR A 34 10.73 -7.81 -13.04
CA THR A 34 10.59 -9.23 -13.33
C THR A 34 9.34 -9.79 -12.66
N ASP A 35 8.87 -10.94 -13.11
CA ASP A 35 7.76 -11.66 -12.45
C ASP A 35 8.10 -11.96 -10.97
N ASP A 36 9.35 -12.28 -10.65
CA ASP A 36 9.82 -12.45 -9.27
C ASP A 36 9.66 -11.17 -8.43
N LEU A 37 9.86 -9.99 -9.04
CA LEU A 37 9.69 -8.73 -8.35
C LEU A 37 8.21 -8.42 -8.15
N ASP A 38 7.38 -8.66 -9.17
CA ASP A 38 5.93 -8.51 -9.07
C ASP A 38 5.38 -9.44 -7.96
N LYS A 39 5.85 -10.69 -7.89
CA LYS A 39 5.52 -11.66 -6.84
C LYS A 39 5.92 -11.18 -5.45
N ARG A 40 7.11 -10.59 -5.28
CA ARG A 40 7.55 -10.02 -4.00
C ARG A 40 6.65 -8.90 -3.51
N TRP A 41 6.14 -8.08 -4.43
CA TRP A 41 5.19 -7.02 -4.09
C TRP A 41 3.82 -7.58 -3.73
N GLU A 42 3.33 -8.55 -4.50
CA GLU A 42 2.08 -9.27 -4.19
C GLU A 42 2.13 -9.93 -2.81
N ASP A 43 3.25 -10.56 -2.47
CA ASP A 43 3.49 -11.18 -1.16
C ASP A 43 3.47 -10.20 0.02
N LEU A 44 3.39 -8.89 -0.21
CA LEU A 44 3.18 -7.90 0.86
C LEU A 44 1.71 -7.73 1.26
N TYR A 45 0.77 -8.06 0.38
CA TYR A 45 -0.64 -7.71 0.55
C TYR A 45 -1.64 -8.77 0.05
N ASP A 46 -1.23 -9.85 -0.62
CA ASP A 46 -2.12 -10.90 -1.18
C ASP A 46 -2.82 -11.78 -0.11
N PHE A 47 -2.86 -11.28 1.13
CA PHE A 47 -3.60 -11.78 2.29
C PHE A 47 -4.32 -10.64 3.03
N GLY A 48 -4.47 -9.47 2.40
CA GLY A 48 -4.97 -8.24 3.03
C GLY A 48 -6.42 -8.32 3.49
N ILE A 49 -7.23 -9.16 2.85
CA ILE A 49 -8.61 -9.44 3.25
C ILE A 49 -8.60 -10.46 4.39
N SER A 50 -9.11 -10.05 5.54
CA SER A 50 -9.23 -10.87 6.75
C SER A 50 -10.69 -11.14 7.10
N SER A 51 -10.96 -12.29 7.72
CA SER A 51 -12.24 -12.55 8.36
C SER A 51 -12.17 -12.21 9.85
N ILE A 52 -13.24 -11.64 10.38
CA ILE A 52 -13.40 -11.40 11.82
C ILE A 52 -14.72 -11.99 12.32
N PRO A 53 -14.77 -12.51 13.55
CA PRO A 53 -16.00 -13.01 14.13
C PRO A 53 -17.00 -11.88 14.39
N ARG A 54 -18.29 -12.21 14.42
CA ARG A 54 -19.40 -11.28 14.67
C ARG A 54 -19.16 -10.31 15.83
N TRP A 55 -18.64 -10.77 16.97
CA TRP A 55 -18.43 -9.93 18.14
C TRP A 55 -17.36 -8.82 17.93
N GLN A 56 -16.41 -9.03 17.01
CA GLN A 56 -15.48 -7.98 16.59
C GLN A 56 -16.14 -7.06 15.55
N ALA A 57 -16.88 -7.64 14.60
CA ALA A 57 -17.61 -6.88 13.58
C ALA A 57 -18.65 -5.92 14.19
N ASP A 58 -19.28 -6.32 15.30
CA ASP A 58 -20.24 -5.48 16.03
C ASP A 58 -19.61 -4.28 16.72
N LYS A 59 -18.29 -4.29 16.94
CA LYS A 59 -17.52 -3.15 17.48
C LYS A 59 -17.06 -2.18 16.40
N LEU A 60 -17.21 -2.52 15.12
CA LEU A 60 -16.92 -1.59 14.03
C LEU A 60 -17.97 -0.49 14.02
N GLU A 61 -17.51 0.75 13.82
CA GLU A 61 -18.41 1.89 13.68
C GLU A 61 -19.38 1.71 12.50
N ASN A 62 -18.85 1.16 11.40
CA ASN A 62 -19.61 0.91 10.20
C ASN A 62 -19.71 -0.59 9.96
N LYS A 63 -20.90 -1.06 9.60
CA LYS A 63 -21.14 -2.47 9.27
C LYS A 63 -20.39 -2.86 7.99
N THR A 64 -19.96 -4.11 7.94
CA THR A 64 -19.25 -4.73 6.83
C THR A 64 -20.01 -5.98 6.37
N GLU A 65 -19.71 -6.47 5.16
CA GLU A 65 -20.36 -7.66 4.63
C GLU A 65 -20.04 -8.92 5.44
N ALA A 66 -21.06 -9.75 5.64
CA ALA A 66 -20.90 -11.09 6.17
C ALA A 66 -20.39 -12.04 5.07
N ILE A 67 -19.59 -13.03 5.44
CA ILE A 67 -19.14 -14.07 4.51
C ILE A 67 -20.26 -15.10 4.35
N PRO A 68 -20.79 -15.31 3.12
CA PRO A 68 -21.88 -16.25 2.89
C PRO A 68 -21.56 -17.66 3.40
N GLY A 69 -22.47 -18.25 4.17
CA GLY A 69 -22.32 -19.60 4.73
C GLY A 69 -21.48 -19.70 6.01
N THR A 70 -21.09 -18.57 6.61
CA THR A 70 -20.33 -18.54 7.87
C THR A 70 -20.92 -17.52 8.87
N GLU A 71 -20.37 -17.46 10.09
CA GLU A 71 -20.69 -16.41 11.07
C GLU A 71 -19.70 -15.22 11.04
N ASP A 72 -18.76 -15.24 10.10
CA ASP A 72 -17.66 -14.29 10.01
C ASP A 72 -17.98 -13.14 9.04
N TYR A 73 -17.20 -12.08 9.17
CA TYR A 73 -17.34 -10.80 8.48
C TYR A 73 -16.03 -10.39 7.81
N LEU A 74 -16.12 -9.79 6.63
CA LEU A 74 -14.94 -9.36 5.87
C LEU A 74 -14.43 -8.02 6.36
N ILE A 75 -13.12 -7.89 6.51
CA ILE A 75 -12.43 -6.61 6.64
C ILE A 75 -11.13 -6.65 5.83
N GLU A 76 -10.52 -5.49 5.63
CA GLU A 76 -9.12 -5.37 5.22
C GLU A 76 -8.43 -4.35 6.13
N LEU A 77 -7.15 -4.53 6.45
CA LEU A 77 -6.40 -3.51 7.16
C LEU A 77 -5.86 -2.49 6.15
N ASP A 78 -6.01 -1.20 6.43
CA ASP A 78 -5.71 -0.14 5.47
C ASP A 78 -4.26 -0.17 4.96
N MET A 79 -3.28 -0.60 5.78
CA MET A 79 -1.91 -0.82 5.32
C MET A 79 -1.81 -1.72 4.08
N PHE A 80 -2.57 -2.82 4.02
CA PHE A 80 -2.52 -3.74 2.88
C PHE A 80 -3.15 -3.13 1.63
N HIS A 81 -4.24 -2.38 1.79
CA HIS A 81 -4.84 -1.62 0.70
C HIS A 81 -3.89 -0.55 0.15
N GLN A 82 -3.20 0.19 1.03
CA GLN A 82 -2.18 1.16 0.65
C GLN A 82 -1.03 0.52 -0.13
N LEU A 83 -0.56 -0.67 0.27
CA LEU A 83 0.46 -1.43 -0.44
C LEU A 83 -0.01 -1.89 -1.83
N HIS A 84 -1.24 -2.41 -1.93
CA HIS A 84 -1.86 -2.75 -3.20
C HIS A 84 -1.92 -1.55 -4.16
N CYS A 85 -2.44 -0.41 -3.70
CA CYS A 85 -2.52 0.80 -4.51
C CYS A 85 -1.13 1.31 -4.93
N LEU A 86 -0.14 1.25 -4.02
CA LEU A 86 1.23 1.65 -4.34
C LEU A 86 1.86 0.73 -5.40
N ASP A 87 1.58 -0.58 -5.37
CA ASP A 87 2.01 -1.52 -6.41
C ASP A 87 1.35 -1.22 -7.76
N MET A 88 0.07 -0.84 -7.77
CA MET A 88 -0.62 -0.41 -8.99
C MET A 88 0.02 0.85 -9.59
N VAL A 89 0.38 1.83 -8.75
CA VAL A 89 1.15 3.01 -9.20
C VAL A 89 2.52 2.59 -9.73
N ARG A 90 3.25 1.72 -9.02
CA ARG A 90 4.54 1.19 -9.47
C ARG A 90 4.43 0.57 -10.86
N LYS A 91 3.44 -0.31 -11.08
CA LYS A 91 3.20 -0.97 -12.38
C LYS A 91 2.89 0.05 -13.47
N ALA A 92 2.09 1.08 -13.17
CA ALA A 92 1.82 2.19 -14.09
C ALA A 92 3.06 3.02 -14.46
N LEU A 93 4.16 2.91 -13.69
CA LEU A 93 5.40 3.59 -14.02
C LEU A 93 6.20 2.95 -15.17
N TYR A 94 5.81 1.77 -15.68
CA TYR A 94 6.53 1.06 -16.73
C TYR A 94 5.71 1.02 -18.02
N PRO A 95 5.68 2.08 -18.84
CA PRO A 95 4.67 2.22 -19.86
C PRO A 95 4.94 1.51 -21.20
N ASP A 96 6.13 0.93 -21.38
CA ASP A 96 6.34 -0.10 -22.42
C ASP A 96 5.43 -1.31 -22.17
N ARG A 97 4.90 -1.39 -20.94
CA ARG A 97 3.77 -2.19 -20.51
C ARG A 97 2.45 -1.37 -20.40
N TYR A 98 2.48 -0.06 -20.06
CA TYR A 98 1.32 0.86 -19.78
C TYR A 98 1.51 2.42 -20.01
N GLU A 99 1.27 2.99 -21.21
CA GLU A 99 1.32 4.42 -21.69
C GLU A 99 1.82 5.66 -20.84
N GLY A 100 2.55 6.64 -21.46
CA GLY A 100 2.71 8.04 -20.95
C GLY A 100 4.11 8.70 -20.74
N TRP A 101 5.24 8.15 -21.25
CA TRP A 101 6.59 8.50 -20.74
C TRP A 101 7.61 8.91 -21.80
N LYS A 102 8.79 9.40 -21.35
CA LYS A 102 9.94 9.69 -22.23
C LYS A 102 10.41 8.41 -22.91
N ARG A 103 10.39 8.44 -24.23
CA ARG A 103 10.74 7.29 -25.08
C ARG A 103 12.13 7.46 -25.71
N ASN A 104 12.86 6.36 -25.79
CA ASN A 104 14.00 6.16 -26.66
C ASN A 104 13.58 6.25 -28.14
N PRO A 105 14.53 6.42 -29.07
CA PRO A 105 14.22 6.45 -30.51
C PRO A 105 13.51 5.19 -31.05
N ASP A 106 13.64 4.05 -30.37
CA ASP A 106 12.97 2.79 -30.71
C ASP A 106 11.54 2.69 -30.15
N GLY A 107 11.05 3.73 -29.48
CA GLY A 107 9.73 3.78 -28.88
C GLY A 107 9.64 3.15 -27.49
N THR A 108 10.70 2.53 -26.97
CA THR A 108 10.74 2.05 -25.58
C THR A 108 10.92 3.20 -24.59
N VAL A 109 10.68 3.01 -23.30
CA VAL A 109 10.90 3.97 -22.23
C VAL A 109 12.37 4.09 -21.93
N ASP A 110 12.80 5.33 -21.72
CA ASP A 110 14.12 5.59 -21.15
C ASP A 110 14.13 5.25 -19.65
N ILE A 111 14.24 3.95 -19.31
CA ILE A 111 14.32 3.45 -17.93
C ILE A 111 15.64 3.83 -17.22
N LYS A 112 16.56 4.49 -17.95
CA LYS A 112 17.81 5.04 -17.42
C LYS A 112 17.70 6.53 -17.13
N ASP A 113 16.55 7.14 -17.40
CA ASP A 113 16.29 8.53 -17.06
C ASP A 113 16.37 8.75 -15.54
N THR A 114 16.95 9.89 -15.14
CA THR A 114 17.15 10.20 -13.72
C THR A 114 15.83 10.34 -12.96
N ASN A 115 14.76 10.81 -13.62
CA ASN A 115 13.43 10.87 -12.97
C ASN A 115 12.88 9.46 -12.74
N PHE A 116 13.13 8.54 -13.66
CA PHE A 116 12.73 7.13 -13.53
C PHE A 116 13.32 6.52 -12.27
N HIS A 117 14.64 6.63 -12.11
CA HIS A 117 15.33 6.16 -10.92
C HIS A 117 14.80 6.82 -9.64
N HIS A 118 14.56 8.13 -9.66
CA HIS A 118 13.99 8.85 -8.52
C HIS A 118 12.64 8.27 -8.11
N TRP A 119 11.76 7.98 -9.07
CA TRP A 119 10.44 7.42 -8.79
C TRP A 119 10.50 6.02 -8.17
N GLU A 120 11.39 5.14 -8.64
CA GLU A 120 11.58 3.82 -8.03
C GLU A 120 11.96 3.92 -6.55
N HIS A 121 12.87 4.86 -6.21
CA HIS A 121 13.26 5.12 -4.84
C HIS A 121 12.12 5.73 -4.01
N CYS A 122 11.30 6.61 -4.60
CA CYS A 122 10.10 7.15 -3.94
C CYS A 122 9.09 6.05 -3.62
N ILE A 123 8.82 5.15 -4.57
CA ILE A 123 7.91 4.03 -4.38
C ILE A 123 8.40 3.11 -3.26
N ASP A 124 9.67 2.72 -3.25
CA ASP A 124 10.21 1.88 -2.17
C ASP A 124 10.26 2.60 -0.82
N GLY A 125 10.50 3.92 -0.82
CA GLY A 125 10.43 4.74 0.40
C GLY A 125 9.01 4.82 0.97
N LEU A 126 7.99 4.99 0.12
CA LEU A 126 6.59 4.96 0.53
C LEU A 126 6.18 3.58 1.05
N ARG A 127 6.60 2.49 0.39
CA ARG A 127 6.38 1.12 0.87
C ARG A 127 6.91 0.93 2.29
N GLN A 128 8.14 1.37 2.54
CA GLN A 128 8.76 1.28 3.88
C GLN A 128 8.01 2.13 4.91
N ALA A 129 7.57 3.33 4.55
CA ALA A 129 6.78 4.18 5.44
C ALA A 129 5.43 3.55 5.79
N ILE A 130 4.75 2.96 4.81
CA ILE A 130 3.47 2.24 5.01
C ILE A 130 3.69 1.06 5.98
N GLN A 131 4.68 0.20 5.72
CA GLN A 131 4.99 -0.95 6.60
C GLN A 131 5.43 -0.53 8.01
N CYS A 132 6.18 0.56 8.12
CA CYS A 132 6.66 1.07 9.41
C CYS A 132 5.55 1.72 10.24
N THR A 133 4.58 2.37 9.60
CA THR A 133 3.47 3.02 10.32
C THR A 133 2.32 2.06 10.61
N GLY A 134 2.09 1.06 9.75
CA GLY A 134 1.19 -0.05 10.02
C GLY A 134 -0.22 0.39 10.37
N ASP A 135 -0.92 1.09 9.47
CA ASP A 135 -2.31 1.49 9.73
C ASP A 135 -3.22 0.24 9.78
N ILE A 136 -3.55 -0.16 11.01
CA ILE A 136 -4.44 -1.29 11.32
C ILE A 136 -5.92 -0.91 11.33
N SER A 137 -6.29 0.25 10.80
CA SER A 137 -7.70 0.64 10.71
C SER A 137 -8.46 -0.32 9.78
N PRO A 138 -9.59 -0.89 10.22
CA PRO A 138 -10.34 -1.84 9.41
C PRO A 138 -11.15 -1.10 8.34
N LEU A 139 -10.89 -1.44 7.07
CA LEU A 139 -11.74 -1.13 5.93
C LEU A 139 -12.89 -2.12 5.89
N ARG A 140 -14.12 -1.60 5.85
CA ARG A 140 -15.31 -2.43 5.64
C ARG A 140 -15.37 -2.84 4.18
N HIS A 141 -15.84 -4.05 3.91
CA HIS A 141 -16.28 -4.43 2.58
C HIS A 141 -17.76 -4.10 2.42
N ARG A 142 -18.14 -3.75 1.20
CA ARG A 142 -19.53 -3.51 0.80
C ARG A 142 -19.75 -3.91 -0.65
N ILE A 143 -20.96 -4.37 -0.95
CA ILE A 143 -21.37 -4.54 -2.34
C ILE A 143 -21.67 -3.16 -2.92
N ASN A 144 -20.99 -2.82 -4.02
CA ASN A 144 -21.28 -1.63 -4.78
C ASN A 144 -22.66 -1.76 -5.46
N GLY A 145 -23.59 -0.89 -5.08
CA GLY A 145 -24.97 -0.91 -5.59
C GLY A 145 -25.11 -0.57 -7.09
N ILE A 146 -24.04 -0.12 -7.77
CA ILE A 146 -24.05 0.23 -9.19
C ILE A 146 -23.69 -0.97 -10.07
N ASN A 147 -22.65 -1.72 -9.69
CA ASN A 147 -22.10 -2.80 -10.52
C ASN A 147 -22.03 -4.16 -9.82
N GLY A 148 -22.49 -4.26 -8.57
CA GLY A 148 -22.52 -5.51 -7.79
C GLY A 148 -21.14 -5.98 -7.29
N ILE A 149 -20.08 -5.19 -7.49
CA ILE A 149 -18.72 -5.58 -7.10
C ILE A 149 -18.55 -5.39 -5.59
N LEU A 150 -18.06 -6.43 -4.92
CA LEU A 150 -17.59 -6.36 -3.54
C LEU A 150 -16.24 -5.62 -3.51
N ALA A 151 -16.17 -4.51 -2.77
CA ALA A 151 -14.95 -3.71 -2.66
C ALA A 151 -14.77 -3.17 -1.24
N PRO A 152 -13.51 -2.89 -0.82
CA PRO A 152 -13.26 -2.15 0.40
C PRO A 152 -13.79 -0.71 0.28
N ASP A 153 -14.43 -0.22 1.33
CA ASP A 153 -14.85 1.17 1.47
C ASP A 153 -13.73 1.96 2.13
N LEU A 154 -13.13 2.86 1.36
CA LEU A 154 -12.01 3.69 1.81
C LEU A 154 -12.43 4.78 2.81
N ALA A 155 -13.73 4.98 3.01
CA ALA A 155 -14.24 5.86 4.05
C ALA A 155 -14.21 5.16 5.42
N ALA A 156 -13.03 5.16 6.05
CA ALA A 156 -12.81 4.59 7.37
C ALA A 156 -12.30 5.64 8.39
N ARG A 157 -12.38 5.29 9.68
CA ARG A 157 -11.80 6.09 10.76
C ARG A 157 -10.38 5.61 11.02
N HIS A 158 -9.43 6.55 10.97
CA HIS A 158 -8.01 6.28 11.17
C HIS A 158 -7.47 6.92 12.44
N THR A 159 -6.38 6.36 12.99
CA THR A 159 -5.61 6.97 14.06
C THR A 159 -4.31 7.53 13.48
N CYS A 160 -4.29 8.84 13.23
CA CYS A 160 -3.16 9.50 12.60
C CYS A 160 -2.29 10.26 13.60
N ARG A 161 -0.99 10.37 13.29
CA ARG A 161 -0.14 11.41 13.91
C ARG A 161 -0.68 12.78 13.51
N ASN A 162 -0.62 13.76 14.41
CA ASN A 162 -1.15 15.10 14.13
C ASN A 162 -0.29 15.81 13.07
N PHE A 163 -0.76 15.77 11.82
CA PHE A 163 -0.06 16.35 10.67
C PHE A 163 0.16 17.85 10.80
N THR A 164 -0.83 18.58 11.29
CA THR A 164 -0.74 20.04 11.48
C THR A 164 0.40 20.39 12.43
N LYS A 165 0.50 19.68 13.57
CA LYS A 165 1.59 19.91 14.53
C LYS A 165 2.96 19.56 13.98
N ILE A 166 3.08 18.47 13.22
CA ILE A 166 4.33 18.10 12.54
C ILE A 166 4.72 19.17 11.50
N LYS A 167 3.74 19.65 10.72
CA LYS A 167 3.95 20.70 9.71
C LYS A 167 4.34 22.04 10.32
N GLU A 168 3.68 22.46 11.40
CA GLU A 168 4.03 23.66 12.18
C GLU A 168 5.48 23.57 12.68
N TRP A 169 5.83 22.46 13.34
CA TRP A 169 7.19 22.20 13.81
C TRP A 169 8.24 22.29 12.68
N ALA A 170 7.92 21.78 11.49
CA ALA A 170 8.82 21.83 10.33
C ALA A 170 8.97 23.26 9.79
N LYS A 171 7.88 24.01 9.67
CA LYS A 171 7.89 25.40 9.19
C LYS A 171 8.68 26.36 10.08
N GLU A 172 8.62 26.17 11.40
CA GLU A 172 9.40 26.96 12.36
C GLU A 172 10.93 26.76 12.21
N ARG A 173 11.35 25.77 11.43
CA ARG A 173 12.75 25.33 11.25
C ARG A 173 13.21 25.41 9.80
N GLN A 174 12.44 26.07 8.93
CA GLN A 174 12.88 26.51 7.60
C GLN A 174 13.53 27.88 7.70
#